data_AF-A0A5C7A593-F1
#
_entry.id   AF-A0A5C7A593-F1
#
_cell.length_a   1.000
_cell.length_b   1.000
_cell.length_c   1.000
_cell.angle_alpha   90.00
_cell.angle_beta   90.00
_cell.angle_gamma   90.00
#
_symmetry.space_group_name_H-M   'P 1'
#
loop_
_entity.id
_entity.type
_entity.pdbx_description
1 polymer ?
#
loop_
_entity_poly.entity_id
_entity_poly.type
_entity_poly.pdbx_seq_one_letter_code
_entity_poly.pdbx_strand_id
1 'polypeptide(L)'
;MRESMNVQSVVVRFDELAGDAAARVAMEEGIAAVLRGGSLGAIAAPDDLSVAANELVLRGPDANAIYDAIRPLLLLSLAVRQVSVALRYGEAGDGIDDFLTTLRPAPLPFPIEACASRSVESRLRELRSSGKGIPVILGDVRSILEWQEWLATAPWPSVEAVLEDAAAIDVAAWLELREAEELALDAVIPDEQAALAAWPRDQEPLGCLGETRRHAPDQPLWIGKLATSDPWAVAACLQIGGWNDCPATPAHVALWHSWEERFGARIACATGSTVEFTVDRPPRVREEALRLAREHFLYCPDQIDQGYGTFERLAAALLDAPVWRFWWD
;
A
#
# COMPACT_ATOMS: atom_id res chain seq x y z
N MET A 1 -3.77 27.11 37.53
CA MET A 1 -2.51 27.21 36.79
C MET A 1 -2.42 26.01 35.86
N ARG A 2 -2.83 26.16 34.60
CA ARG A 2 -2.31 25.27 33.54
C ARG A 2 -0.86 25.74 33.33
N GLU A 3 0.11 24.86 33.50
CA GLU A 3 1.48 25.15 33.07
C GLU A 3 1.41 25.65 31.63
N SER A 4 2.11 26.75 31.35
CA SER A 4 2.35 27.22 29.98
C SER A 4 3.20 26.14 29.29
N MET A 5 2.51 25.12 28.78
CA MET A 5 3.07 24.25 27.76
C MET A 5 3.30 25.16 26.56
N ASN A 6 4.50 25.13 25.97
CA ASN A 6 4.76 25.77 24.69
C ASN A 6 3.75 25.23 23.67
N VAL A 7 2.67 25.97 23.43
CA VAL A 7 1.63 25.58 22.47
C VAL A 7 2.19 25.88 21.09
N GLN A 8 2.53 24.83 20.36
CA GLN A 8 2.96 24.90 18.98
C GLN A 8 1.72 24.90 18.07
N SER A 9 1.90 25.26 16.79
CA SER A 9 0.79 25.18 15.83
C SER A 9 1.22 24.81 14.42
N VAL A 10 0.30 24.22 13.68
CA VAL A 10 0.39 23.99 12.24
C VAL A 10 -0.66 24.84 11.56
N VAL A 11 -0.23 25.76 10.71
CA VAL A 11 -1.08 26.63 9.90
C VAL A 11 -1.04 26.14 8.47
N VAL A 12 -2.18 25.71 7.95
CA VAL A 12 -2.34 25.22 6.59
C VAL A 12 -3.16 26.24 5.80
N ARG A 13 -2.59 26.76 4.72
CA ARG A 13 -3.24 27.71 3.80
C ARG A 13 -3.54 27.03 2.48
N PHE A 14 -4.80 27.09 2.07
CA PHE A 14 -5.27 26.50 0.81
C PHE A 14 -5.07 27.52 -0.31
N ASP A 15 -3.90 27.48 -0.96
CA ASP A 15 -3.47 28.49 -1.94
C ASP A 15 -4.27 28.39 -3.25
N GLU A 16 -4.55 27.17 -3.71
CA GLU A 16 -5.30 26.91 -4.93
C GLU A 16 -6.29 25.77 -4.73
N LEU A 17 -7.59 26.07 -4.65
CA LEU A 17 -8.64 25.06 -4.56
C LEU A 17 -8.86 24.40 -5.94
N ALA A 18 -9.07 23.08 -5.95
CA ALA A 18 -9.26 22.28 -7.17
C ALA A 18 -10.61 21.55 -7.21
N GLY A 19 -11.06 21.04 -6.06
CA GLY A 19 -12.17 20.11 -5.96
C GLY A 19 -13.50 20.78 -5.60
N ASP A 20 -14.56 19.99 -5.61
CA ASP A 20 -15.88 20.45 -5.18
C ASP A 20 -15.98 20.55 -3.64
N ALA A 21 -17.11 21.08 -3.16
CA ALA A 21 -17.36 21.23 -1.74
C ALA A 21 -17.32 19.89 -0.97
N ALA A 22 -17.63 18.76 -1.63
CA ALA A 22 -17.64 17.45 -0.98
C ALA A 22 -16.22 16.93 -0.73
N ALA A 23 -15.31 17.11 -1.69
CA ALA A 23 -13.88 16.79 -1.51
C ALA A 23 -13.27 17.59 -0.37
N ARG A 24 -13.68 18.85 -0.21
CA ARG A 24 -13.24 19.72 0.87
C ARG A 24 -13.72 19.21 2.24
N VAL A 25 -15.00 18.89 2.36
CA VAL A 25 -15.59 18.36 3.61
C VAL A 25 -14.92 17.04 4.01
N ALA A 26 -14.70 16.12 3.06
CA ALA A 26 -14.04 14.85 3.33
C ALA A 26 -12.61 15.02 3.89
N MET A 27 -11.84 15.98 3.36
CA MET A 27 -10.50 16.30 3.90
C MET A 27 -10.59 16.84 5.33
N GLU A 28 -11.50 17.78 5.61
CA GLU A 28 -11.69 18.35 6.94
C GLU A 28 -12.13 17.30 7.97
N GLU A 29 -13.06 16.43 7.59
CA GLU A 29 -13.52 15.31 8.43
C GLU A 29 -12.40 14.30 8.71
N GLY A 30 -11.58 13.98 7.71
CA GLY A 30 -10.40 13.14 7.85
C GLY A 30 -9.39 13.74 8.83
N ILE A 31 -9.10 15.04 8.71
CA ILE A 31 -8.19 15.74 9.63
C ILE A 31 -8.77 15.68 11.04
N ALA A 32 -10.05 16.01 11.20
CA ALA A 32 -10.70 15.96 12.50
C ALA A 32 -10.73 14.54 13.10
N ALA A 33 -10.82 13.50 12.28
CA ALA A 33 -10.76 12.10 12.74
C ALA A 33 -9.37 11.70 13.24
N VAL A 34 -8.31 12.08 12.53
CA VAL A 34 -6.91 11.85 12.96
C VAL A 34 -6.64 12.49 14.32
N LEU A 35 -7.15 13.70 14.54
CA LEU A 35 -7.01 14.40 15.83
C LEU A 35 -7.76 13.69 16.95
N ARG A 36 -8.98 13.19 16.68
CA ARG A 36 -9.78 12.43 17.66
C ARG A 36 -9.18 11.06 18.01
N GLY A 37 -8.41 10.46 17.10
CA GLY A 37 -7.83 9.11 17.26
C GLY A 37 -6.73 8.98 18.32
N GLY A 38 -6.32 10.08 18.97
CA GLY A 38 -5.42 10.05 20.13
C GLY A 38 -3.94 9.77 19.83
N SER A 39 -3.56 9.54 18.57
CA SER A 39 -2.18 9.27 18.15
C SER A 39 -1.20 10.43 18.40
N LEU A 40 -1.69 11.63 18.69
CA LEU A 40 -0.89 12.86 18.72
C LEU A 40 -0.68 13.48 20.11
N GLY A 41 -1.27 12.90 21.15
CA GLY A 41 -1.23 13.48 22.51
C GLY A 41 -2.02 14.79 22.61
N ALA A 42 -2.92 14.88 23.59
CA ALA A 42 -3.56 16.10 24.10
C ALA A 42 -4.16 17.15 23.11
N ILE A 43 -4.45 16.84 21.84
CA ILE A 43 -5.25 17.73 20.95
C ILE A 43 -6.76 17.56 21.23
N ALA A 44 -7.13 17.61 22.50
CA ALA A 44 -8.44 17.17 22.98
C ALA A 44 -9.44 18.33 23.16
N ALA A 45 -9.04 19.60 23.05
CA ALA A 45 -9.96 20.71 23.24
C ALA A 45 -10.53 21.21 21.88
N PRO A 46 -11.84 21.52 21.80
CA PRO A 46 -12.44 22.13 20.60
C PRO A 46 -11.76 23.42 20.12
N ASP A 47 -11.07 24.12 21.02
CA ASP A 47 -10.35 25.37 20.75
C ASP A 47 -8.99 25.15 20.03
N ASP A 48 -8.54 23.90 19.92
CA ASP A 48 -7.25 23.54 19.30
C ASP A 48 -7.34 23.40 17.77
N LEU A 49 -8.55 23.46 17.20
CA LEU A 49 -8.82 23.41 15.77
C LEU A 49 -9.61 24.65 15.34
N SER A 50 -9.05 25.47 14.45
CA SER A 50 -9.75 26.59 13.82
C SER A 50 -9.80 26.39 12.32
N VAL A 51 -11.02 26.37 11.76
CA VAL A 51 -11.25 26.24 10.31
C VAL A 51 -11.82 27.55 9.78
N ALA A 52 -11.13 28.15 8.81
CA ALA A 52 -11.57 29.28 8.01
C ALA A 52 -11.66 28.87 6.53
N ALA A 53 -12.22 29.73 5.68
CA ALA A 53 -12.46 29.42 4.27
C ALA A 53 -11.19 29.01 3.49
N ASN A 54 -10.04 29.58 3.83
CA ASN A 54 -8.76 29.34 3.16
C ASN A 54 -7.61 28.99 4.12
N GLU A 55 -7.90 28.81 5.40
CA GLU A 55 -6.88 28.54 6.42
C GLU A 55 -7.40 27.53 7.44
N LEU A 56 -6.53 26.62 7.87
CA LEU A 56 -6.76 25.66 8.92
C LEU A 56 -5.62 25.81 9.94
N VAL A 57 -5.96 26.02 11.20
CA VAL A 57 -4.99 26.16 12.29
C VAL A 57 -5.21 25.05 13.30
N LEU A 58 -4.13 24.32 13.57
CA LEU A 58 -4.09 23.21 14.51
C LEU A 58 -3.12 23.56 15.61
N ARG A 59 -3.52 23.44 16.88
CA ARG A 59 -2.70 23.74 18.04
C ARG A 59 -2.43 22.47 18.83
N GLY A 60 -1.23 22.35 19.38
CA GLY A 60 -0.89 21.22 20.22
C GLY A 60 0.55 21.27 20.73
N PRO A 61 0.98 20.22 21.44
CA PRO A 61 2.28 20.19 22.08
C PRO A 61 3.46 20.03 21.10
N ASP A 62 3.21 19.47 19.91
CA ASP A 62 4.24 19.14 18.91
C ASP A 62 3.71 19.40 17.48
N ALA A 63 4.19 20.46 16.85
CA ALA A 63 3.81 20.83 15.49
C ALA A 63 4.33 19.85 14.44
N ASN A 64 5.47 19.18 14.67
CA ASN A 64 5.97 18.15 13.74
C ASN A 64 5.05 16.94 13.75
N ALA A 65 4.71 16.44 14.94
CA ALA A 65 3.79 15.32 15.07
C ALA A 65 2.43 15.63 14.42
N ILE A 66 1.86 16.82 14.70
CA ILE A 66 0.61 17.27 14.06
C ILE A 66 0.75 17.30 12.54
N TYR A 67 1.82 17.92 12.04
CA TYR A 67 2.06 18.05 10.61
C TYR A 67 2.19 16.68 9.95
N ASP A 68 2.99 15.77 10.50
CA ASP A 68 3.17 14.42 9.96
C ASP A 68 1.86 13.62 9.92
N ALA A 69 0.95 13.88 10.85
CA ALA A 69 -0.34 13.19 10.88
C ALA A 69 -1.37 13.77 9.90
N ILE A 70 -1.35 15.08 9.63
CA ILE A 70 -2.30 15.72 8.69
C ILE A 70 -1.76 15.82 7.26
N ARG A 71 -0.43 15.90 7.08
CA ARG A 71 0.25 16.03 5.79
C ARG A 71 -0.25 15.01 4.77
N PRO A 72 -0.48 13.73 5.13
CA PRO A 72 -1.02 12.76 4.19
C PRO A 72 -2.42 13.11 3.68
N LEU A 73 -3.30 13.64 4.55
CA LEU A 73 -4.64 14.08 4.16
C LEU A 73 -4.62 15.33 3.29
N LEU A 74 -3.64 16.22 3.49
CA LEU A 74 -3.44 17.39 2.63
C LEU A 74 -2.97 16.98 1.23
N LEU A 75 -2.02 16.06 1.13
CA LEU A 75 -1.45 15.57 -0.13
C LEU A 75 -2.42 14.68 -0.93
N LEU A 76 -3.36 14.04 -0.26
CA LEU A 76 -4.40 13.21 -0.88
C LEU A 76 -5.65 13.97 -1.31
N SER A 77 -5.77 15.22 -0.88
CA SER A 77 -6.97 15.97 -1.11
C SER A 77 -7.10 16.39 -2.56
N LEU A 78 -8.17 15.93 -3.20
CA LEU A 78 -8.62 16.47 -4.49
C LEU A 78 -9.16 17.90 -4.36
N ALA A 79 -9.33 18.42 -3.13
CA ALA A 79 -9.87 19.75 -2.90
C ALA A 79 -8.87 20.87 -3.16
N VAL A 80 -7.56 20.59 -3.19
CA VAL A 80 -6.49 21.58 -3.26
C VAL A 80 -5.42 21.14 -4.27
N ARG A 81 -4.95 22.06 -5.12
CA ARG A 81 -3.77 21.86 -5.97
C ARG A 81 -2.48 22.31 -5.32
N GLN A 82 -2.60 23.24 -4.37
CA GLN A 82 -1.47 23.74 -3.62
C GLN A 82 -1.89 24.13 -2.21
N VAL A 83 -1.06 23.77 -1.25
CA VAL A 83 -1.22 24.07 0.16
C VAL A 83 0.10 24.57 0.72
N SER A 84 0.10 25.70 1.40
CA SER A 84 1.26 26.18 2.15
C SER A 84 1.09 25.84 3.62
N VAL A 85 2.08 25.20 4.23
CA VAL A 85 2.03 24.74 5.61
C VAL A 85 3.15 25.38 6.40
N ALA A 86 2.80 26.08 7.49
CA ALA A 86 3.73 26.68 8.41
C ALA A 86 3.65 25.97 9.77
N LEU A 87 4.77 25.40 10.24
CA LEU A 87 4.91 24.86 11.58
C LEU A 87 5.51 25.97 12.46
N ARG A 88 4.83 26.28 13.56
CA ARG A 88 5.19 27.35 14.50
C ARG A 88 5.62 26.76 15.83
N TYR A 89 6.85 27.05 16.23
CA TYR A 89 7.43 26.60 17.49
C TYR A 89 7.43 27.75 18.52
N GLY A 90 6.33 27.91 19.29
CA GLY A 90 6.24 28.92 20.36
C GLY A 90 4.90 29.67 20.40
N GLU A 91 4.74 30.59 21.37
CA GLU A 91 3.54 31.42 21.48
C GLU A 91 3.42 32.41 20.31
N ALA A 92 2.18 32.63 19.85
CA ALA A 92 1.88 33.49 18.71
C ALA A 92 2.20 34.96 19.04
N GLY A 93 3.41 35.43 18.74
CA GLY A 93 3.78 36.83 18.87
C GLY A 93 5.28 37.13 18.87
N ASP A 94 6.13 36.23 19.36
CA ASP A 94 7.55 36.50 19.55
C ASP A 94 8.45 35.52 18.79
N GLY A 95 9.26 36.04 17.86
CA GLY A 95 10.44 35.35 17.32
C GLY A 95 10.20 33.93 16.82
N ILE A 96 9.09 33.69 16.13
CA ILE A 96 8.65 32.36 15.73
C ILE A 96 9.60 31.78 14.68
N ASP A 97 10.28 30.69 15.02
CA ASP A 97 10.89 29.83 14.00
C ASP A 97 9.74 29.17 13.22
N ASP A 98 9.47 29.67 12.02
CA ASP A 98 8.47 29.12 11.11
C ASP A 98 9.17 28.18 10.11
N PHE A 99 8.80 26.89 10.11
CA PHE A 99 9.11 26.03 8.96
C PHE A 99 7.98 26.13 7.95
N LEU A 100 8.25 26.73 6.80
CA LEU A 100 7.31 26.85 5.70
C LEU A 100 7.62 25.80 4.64
N THR A 101 6.60 25.01 4.28
CA THR A 101 6.65 24.09 3.15
C THR A 101 5.44 24.26 2.25
N THR A 102 5.63 24.08 0.94
CA THR A 102 4.53 24.09 -0.03
C THR A 102 4.31 22.66 -0.51
N LEU A 103 3.11 22.17 -0.27
CA LEU A 103 2.64 20.89 -0.76
C LEU A 103 1.86 21.10 -2.06
N ARG A 104 2.13 20.26 -3.05
CA ARG A 104 1.38 20.19 -4.30
C ARG A 104 0.79 18.78 -4.38
N PRO A 105 -0.45 18.57 -3.89
CA PRO A 105 -1.15 17.31 -4.04
C PRO A 105 -1.08 16.83 -5.49
N ALA A 106 -0.45 15.68 -5.70
CA ALA A 106 -0.36 15.03 -7.00
C ALA A 106 -1.45 13.96 -7.05
N PRO A 107 -2.56 14.16 -7.78
CA PRO A 107 -3.59 13.14 -7.86
C PRO A 107 -3.00 11.87 -8.46
N LEU A 108 -3.31 10.72 -7.85
CA LEU A 108 -2.99 9.43 -8.45
C LEU A 108 -3.66 9.33 -9.83
N PRO A 109 -3.08 8.60 -10.80
CA PRO A 109 -3.61 8.49 -12.16
C PRO A 109 -4.94 7.70 -12.23
N PHE A 110 -5.47 7.29 -11.08
CA PHE A 110 -6.72 6.57 -10.93
C PHE A 110 -7.51 7.10 -9.72
N PRO A 111 -8.85 7.01 -9.73
CA PRO A 111 -9.66 7.42 -8.60
C PRO A 111 -9.39 6.56 -7.36
N ILE A 112 -9.37 7.21 -6.19
CA ILE A 112 -9.28 6.52 -4.90
C ILE A 112 -10.52 6.78 -4.03
N GLU A 113 -10.73 5.93 -3.04
CA GLU A 113 -11.68 6.18 -1.96
C GLU A 113 -11.16 5.64 -0.62
N ALA A 114 -11.50 6.31 0.48
CA ALA A 114 -11.18 5.85 1.82
C ALA A 114 -12.28 4.90 2.35
N CYS A 115 -11.87 3.86 3.05
CA CYS A 115 -12.76 2.93 3.73
C CYS A 115 -12.14 2.53 5.08
N ALA A 116 -12.95 2.38 6.12
CA ALA A 116 -12.44 1.87 7.40
C ALA A 116 -11.92 0.43 7.25
N SER A 117 -10.78 0.13 7.87
CA SER A 117 -10.12 -1.17 7.76
C SER A 117 -11.06 -2.36 7.99
N ARG A 118 -11.94 -2.29 9.02
CA ARG A 118 -12.92 -3.37 9.31
C ARG A 118 -13.88 -3.71 8.17
N SER A 119 -14.12 -2.77 7.25
CA SER A 119 -15.09 -2.90 6.17
C SER A 119 -14.43 -3.02 4.79
N VAL A 120 -13.10 -2.84 4.71
CA VAL A 120 -12.37 -2.67 3.44
C VAL A 120 -12.52 -3.89 2.54
N GLU A 121 -12.48 -5.11 3.07
CA GLU A 121 -12.61 -6.33 2.28
C GLU A 121 -14.03 -6.51 1.73
N SER A 122 -15.05 -6.12 2.51
CA SER A 122 -16.43 -6.14 2.03
C SER A 122 -16.63 -5.10 0.93
N ARG A 123 -16.03 -3.92 1.08
CA ARG A 123 -16.07 -2.86 0.08
C ARG A 123 -15.34 -3.26 -1.19
N LEU A 124 -14.19 -3.93 -1.07
CA LEU A 124 -13.43 -4.47 -2.20
C LEU A 124 -14.29 -5.46 -3.03
N ARG A 125 -15.01 -6.37 -2.36
CA ARG A 125 -15.93 -7.32 -3.01
C ARG A 125 -17.10 -6.62 -3.71
N GLU A 126 -17.70 -5.63 -3.06
CA GLU A 126 -18.77 -4.83 -3.65
C GLU A 126 -18.30 -4.12 -4.93
N LEU A 127 -17.15 -3.45 -4.87
CA LEU A 127 -16.57 -2.75 -6.02
C LEU A 127 -16.25 -3.71 -7.18
N ARG A 128 -15.66 -4.88 -6.90
CA ARG A 128 -15.40 -5.93 -7.90
C ARG A 128 -16.70 -6.35 -8.61
N SER A 129 -17.79 -6.51 -7.86
CA SER A 129 -19.09 -6.91 -8.44
C SER A 129 -19.74 -5.85 -9.32
N SER A 130 -19.32 -4.58 -9.20
CA SER A 130 -19.85 -3.49 -10.03
C SER A 130 -19.38 -3.53 -11.49
N GLY A 131 -18.28 -4.26 -11.77
CA GLY A 131 -17.66 -4.34 -13.10
C GLY A 131 -16.99 -3.03 -13.58
N LYS A 132 -16.85 -2.03 -12.71
CA LYS A 132 -16.26 -0.71 -13.05
C LYS A 132 -14.78 -0.66 -12.67
N GLY A 133 -13.98 -1.49 -13.34
CA GLY A 133 -12.54 -1.59 -13.10
C GLY A 133 -12.17 -2.59 -12.00
N ILE A 134 -10.87 -2.71 -11.73
CA ILE A 134 -10.34 -3.54 -10.64
C ILE A 134 -10.03 -2.66 -9.43
N PRO A 135 -10.69 -2.88 -8.27
CA PRO A 135 -10.34 -2.19 -7.04
C PRO A 135 -9.18 -2.89 -6.33
N VAL A 136 -8.28 -2.10 -5.74
CA VAL A 136 -7.08 -2.59 -5.02
C VAL A 136 -6.90 -1.77 -3.75
N ILE A 137 -6.65 -2.44 -2.62
CA ILE A 137 -6.28 -1.78 -1.37
C ILE A 137 -4.85 -1.25 -1.53
N LEU A 138 -4.67 0.04 -1.32
CA LEU A 138 -3.38 0.73 -1.46
C LEU A 138 -2.66 0.95 -0.13
N GLY A 139 -3.21 0.41 0.96
CA GLY A 139 -2.71 0.56 2.32
C GLY A 139 -3.28 1.79 3.02
N ASP A 140 -2.54 2.25 4.02
CA ASP A 140 -2.91 3.45 4.77
C ASP A 140 -2.41 4.73 4.08
N VAL A 141 -2.50 5.83 4.80
CA VAL A 141 -2.16 7.13 4.27
C VAL A 141 -0.66 7.29 3.97
N ARG A 142 0.22 6.56 4.67
CA ARG A 142 1.67 6.56 4.41
C ARG A 142 1.98 5.87 3.09
N SER A 143 1.35 4.72 2.85
CA SER A 143 1.51 3.99 1.58
C SER A 143 1.11 4.82 0.36
N ILE A 144 0.08 5.67 0.48
CA ILE A 144 -0.25 6.57 -0.63
C ILE A 144 0.82 7.66 -0.81
N LEU A 145 1.37 8.20 0.27
CA LEU A 145 2.42 9.22 0.16
C LEU A 145 3.66 8.66 -0.53
N GLU A 146 4.08 7.46 -0.18
CA GLU A 146 5.17 6.74 -0.85
C GLU A 146 4.88 6.60 -2.34
N TRP A 147 3.64 6.25 -2.71
CA TRP A 147 3.22 6.18 -4.12
C TRP A 147 3.31 7.51 -4.85
N GLN A 148 2.88 8.60 -4.21
CA GLN A 148 2.93 9.94 -4.80
C GLN A 148 4.36 10.43 -4.97
N GLU A 149 5.22 10.18 -3.98
CA GLU A 149 6.64 10.50 -4.07
C GLU A 149 7.28 9.73 -5.22
N TRP A 150 6.98 8.45 -5.34
CA TRP A 150 7.50 7.61 -6.41
C TRP A 150 6.99 8.04 -7.80
N LEU A 151 5.69 8.35 -7.93
CA LEU A 151 5.07 8.95 -9.12
C LEU A 151 5.78 10.24 -9.58
N ALA A 152 6.34 11.01 -8.65
CA ALA A 152 6.99 12.29 -8.96
C ALA A 152 8.44 12.14 -9.46
N THR A 153 9.04 10.96 -9.37
CA THR A 153 10.48 10.77 -9.65
C THR A 153 10.84 10.66 -11.14
N ALA A 154 9.95 10.16 -11.99
CA ALA A 154 10.19 10.03 -13.43
C ALA A 154 8.88 9.81 -14.18
N PRO A 155 8.80 10.18 -15.48
CA PRO A 155 7.63 9.85 -16.28
C PRO A 155 7.48 8.35 -16.39
N TRP A 156 6.31 7.85 -16.00
CA TRP A 156 5.96 6.44 -16.12
C TRP A 156 5.72 6.06 -17.58
N PRO A 157 6.08 4.82 -18.00
CA PRO A 157 5.62 4.29 -19.27
C PRO A 157 4.09 4.24 -19.29
N SER A 158 3.49 4.19 -20.48
CA SER A 158 2.05 3.96 -20.58
C SER A 158 1.74 2.52 -20.18
N VAL A 159 0.50 2.26 -19.76
CA VAL A 159 0.06 0.90 -19.43
C VAL A 159 0.28 -0.02 -20.63
N GLU A 160 -0.04 0.44 -21.83
CA GLU A 160 0.12 -0.31 -23.08
C GLU A 160 1.57 -0.70 -23.35
N ALA A 161 2.53 0.19 -23.11
CA ALA A 161 3.95 -0.11 -23.27
C ALA A 161 4.42 -1.19 -22.30
N VAL A 162 3.99 -1.13 -21.03
CA VAL A 162 4.31 -2.16 -20.04
C VAL A 162 3.70 -3.51 -20.42
N LEU A 163 2.47 -3.52 -20.95
CA LEU A 163 1.82 -4.75 -21.41
C LEU A 163 2.54 -5.35 -22.63
N GLU A 164 3.07 -4.52 -23.54
CA GLU A 164 3.89 -4.97 -24.68
C GLU A 164 5.20 -5.61 -24.20
N ASP A 165 5.91 -4.98 -23.27
CA ASP A 165 7.12 -5.53 -22.66
C ASP A 165 6.84 -6.85 -21.92
N ALA A 166 5.72 -6.92 -21.19
CA ALA A 166 5.32 -8.12 -20.46
C ALA A 166 4.99 -9.29 -21.39
N ALA A 167 4.42 -9.02 -22.56
CA ALA A 167 4.09 -10.05 -23.55
C ALA A 167 5.35 -10.73 -24.14
N ALA A 168 6.52 -10.09 -24.05
CA ALA A 168 7.80 -10.67 -24.46
C ALA A 168 8.43 -11.59 -23.39
N ILE A 169 7.89 -11.63 -22.17
CA ILE A 169 8.44 -12.43 -21.07
C ILE A 169 7.90 -13.85 -21.11
N ASP A 170 8.80 -14.80 -21.33
CA ASP A 170 8.54 -16.22 -21.05
C ASP A 170 8.71 -16.46 -19.55
N VAL A 171 7.62 -16.79 -18.86
CA VAL A 171 7.60 -17.00 -17.41
C VAL A 171 8.50 -18.16 -16.98
N ALA A 172 8.57 -19.24 -17.76
CA ALA A 172 9.42 -20.38 -17.41
C ALA A 172 10.90 -20.00 -17.53
N ALA A 173 11.28 -19.33 -18.62
CA ALA A 173 12.65 -18.84 -18.80
C ALA A 173 13.03 -17.80 -17.74
N TRP A 174 12.08 -16.93 -17.34
CA TRP A 174 12.29 -15.97 -16.26
C TRP A 174 12.57 -16.67 -14.93
N LEU A 175 11.77 -17.69 -14.58
CA LEU A 175 11.98 -18.48 -13.36
C LEU A 175 13.30 -19.26 -13.39
N GLU A 176 13.67 -19.84 -14.54
CA GLU A 176 14.97 -20.53 -14.69
C GLU A 176 16.16 -19.57 -14.49
N LEU A 177 16.06 -18.35 -15.03
CA LEU A 177 17.09 -17.34 -14.82
C LEU A 177 17.20 -16.95 -13.34
N ARG A 178 16.07 -16.67 -12.70
CA ARG A 178 16.02 -16.34 -11.27
C ARG A 178 16.59 -17.44 -10.40
N GLU A 179 16.27 -18.69 -10.71
CA GLU A 179 16.84 -19.81 -9.98
C GLU A 179 18.35 -19.90 -10.13
N ALA A 180 18.88 -19.67 -11.33
CA ALA A 180 20.33 -19.64 -11.53
C ALA A 180 21.00 -18.50 -10.73
N GLU A 181 20.33 -17.35 -10.60
CA GLU A 181 20.79 -16.23 -9.76
C GLU A 181 20.81 -16.61 -8.27
N GLU A 182 19.72 -17.16 -7.75
CA GLU A 182 19.62 -17.61 -6.35
C GLU A 182 20.66 -18.69 -6.01
N LEU A 183 20.83 -19.68 -6.88
CA LEU A 183 21.86 -20.71 -6.69
C LEU A 183 23.28 -20.13 -6.72
N ALA A 184 23.52 -19.07 -7.49
CA ALA A 184 24.81 -18.36 -7.49
C ALA A 184 25.04 -17.56 -6.19
N LEU A 185 23.99 -17.29 -5.43
CA LEU A 185 24.02 -16.70 -4.08
C LEU A 185 24.02 -17.77 -2.98
N ASP A 186 24.34 -19.02 -3.32
CA ASP A 186 24.37 -20.18 -2.41
C ASP A 186 23.00 -20.51 -1.78
N ALA A 187 21.89 -20.12 -2.41
CA ALA A 187 20.56 -20.49 -1.96
C ALA A 187 20.38 -22.02 -1.99
N VAL A 188 19.75 -22.57 -0.93
CA VAL A 188 19.49 -24.00 -0.81
C VAL A 188 18.07 -24.30 -1.26
N ILE A 189 17.93 -24.76 -2.49
CA ILE A 189 16.64 -25.19 -3.07
C ILE A 189 16.54 -26.72 -2.94
N PRO A 190 15.66 -27.26 -2.08
CA PRO A 190 15.56 -28.70 -1.87
C PRO A 190 14.95 -29.39 -3.09
N ASP A 191 15.36 -30.63 -3.33
CA ASP A 191 14.65 -31.47 -4.29
C ASP A 191 13.23 -31.81 -3.79
N GLU A 192 12.30 -32.02 -4.72
CA GLU A 192 10.87 -32.25 -4.42
C GLU A 192 10.67 -33.42 -3.45
N GLN A 193 11.45 -34.49 -3.57
CA GLN A 193 11.30 -35.68 -2.74
C GLN A 193 11.78 -35.42 -1.30
N ALA A 194 12.90 -34.73 -1.12
CA ALA A 194 13.39 -34.31 0.19
C ALA A 194 12.39 -33.36 0.88
N ALA A 195 11.85 -32.39 0.14
CA ALA A 195 10.88 -31.43 0.67
C ALA A 195 9.57 -32.12 1.09
N LEU A 196 9.06 -33.07 0.30
CA LEU A 196 7.89 -33.87 0.66
C LEU A 196 8.12 -34.71 1.94
N ALA A 197 9.33 -35.23 2.11
CA ALA A 197 9.70 -36.01 3.30
C ALA A 197 9.80 -35.13 4.57
N ALA A 198 10.21 -33.87 4.41
CA ALA A 198 10.33 -32.88 5.48
C ALA A 198 9.05 -32.05 5.74
N TRP A 199 7.91 -32.45 5.16
CA TRP A 199 6.66 -31.70 5.25
C TRP A 199 6.25 -31.38 6.71
N PRO A 200 5.99 -30.10 7.06
CA PRO A 200 5.67 -29.69 8.42
C PRO A 200 4.28 -30.16 8.85
N ARG A 201 4.09 -30.39 10.15
CA ARG A 201 2.81 -30.89 10.71
C ARG A 201 1.89 -29.79 11.24
N ASP A 202 2.43 -28.62 11.49
CA ASP A 202 1.86 -27.54 12.29
C ASP A 202 1.75 -26.22 11.52
N GLN A 203 1.95 -26.24 10.20
CA GLN A 203 1.81 -25.05 9.37
C GLN A 203 0.35 -24.88 8.91
N GLU A 204 -0.25 -23.76 9.28
CA GLU A 204 -1.59 -23.39 8.84
C GLU A 204 -1.57 -22.62 7.52
N PRO A 205 -2.63 -22.76 6.68
CA PRO A 205 -2.79 -21.97 5.47
C PRO A 205 -3.00 -20.47 5.76
N LEU A 206 -2.58 -19.63 4.81
CA LEU A 206 -2.91 -18.20 4.84
C LEU A 206 -4.42 -17.98 4.63
N GLY A 207 -5.14 -17.64 5.71
CA GLY A 207 -6.60 -17.55 5.69
C GLY A 207 -7.19 -16.17 5.33
N CYS A 208 -6.38 -15.12 5.26
CA CYS A 208 -6.87 -13.74 5.14
C CYS A 208 -5.79 -12.74 4.67
N LEU A 209 -6.25 -11.64 4.10
CA LEU A 209 -5.44 -10.46 3.84
C LEU A 209 -4.87 -9.94 5.17
N GLY A 210 -3.58 -9.62 5.18
CA GLY A 210 -2.86 -9.25 6.39
C GLY A 210 -2.72 -7.76 6.51
N GLU A 211 -2.72 -7.04 5.39
CA GLU A 211 -2.71 -5.58 5.42
C GLU A 211 -3.91 -5.08 6.23
N THR A 212 -5.09 -5.63 5.96
CA THR A 212 -6.34 -5.30 6.68
C THR A 212 -6.27 -5.58 8.18
N ARG A 213 -5.40 -6.51 8.61
CA ARG A 213 -5.23 -6.89 10.02
C ARG A 213 -4.15 -6.11 10.76
N ARG A 214 -3.26 -5.40 10.05
CA ARG A 214 -2.21 -4.57 10.66
C ARG A 214 -2.75 -3.26 11.22
N HIS A 215 -3.92 -2.83 10.76
CA HIS A 215 -4.49 -1.52 11.08
C HIS A 215 -5.61 -1.59 12.12
N ALA A 216 -5.80 -0.50 12.85
CA ALA A 216 -6.92 -0.39 13.78
C ALA A 216 -8.26 -0.47 13.00
N PRO A 217 -9.34 -1.04 13.59
CA PRO A 217 -10.61 -1.25 12.88
C PRO A 217 -11.24 0.00 12.25
N ASP A 218 -11.03 1.17 12.85
CA ASP A 218 -11.51 2.48 12.40
C ASP A 218 -10.48 3.27 11.59
N GLN A 219 -9.25 2.76 11.45
CA GLN A 219 -8.23 3.42 10.63
C GLN A 219 -8.66 3.39 9.16
N PRO A 220 -8.59 4.53 8.45
CA PRO A 220 -8.89 4.57 7.03
C PRO A 220 -7.78 3.90 6.21
N LEU A 221 -8.19 3.01 5.30
CA LEU A 221 -7.38 2.47 4.21
C LEU A 221 -7.92 2.99 2.89
N TRP A 222 -7.03 3.12 1.92
CA TRP A 222 -7.36 3.66 0.60
C TRP A 222 -7.55 2.53 -0.39
N ILE A 223 -8.56 2.67 -1.25
CA ILE A 223 -8.83 1.74 -2.35
C ILE A 223 -8.67 2.51 -3.66
N GLY A 224 -7.75 2.08 -4.51
CA GLY A 224 -7.62 2.53 -5.89
C GLY A 224 -8.61 1.80 -6.80
N LYS A 225 -9.19 2.52 -7.77
CA LYS A 225 -10.13 2.00 -8.78
C LYS A 225 -9.46 2.05 -10.15
N LEU A 226 -8.83 0.95 -10.56
CA LEU A 226 -8.00 0.88 -11.76
C LEU A 226 -8.85 0.60 -12.99
N ALA A 227 -8.62 1.36 -14.06
CA ALA A 227 -9.37 1.28 -15.31
C ALA A 227 -8.92 0.10 -16.20
N THR A 228 -8.95 -1.11 -15.64
CA THR A 228 -8.69 -2.38 -16.35
C THR A 228 -9.78 -3.40 -16.00
N SER A 229 -10.04 -4.34 -16.90
CA SER A 229 -10.86 -5.54 -16.62
C SER A 229 -10.02 -6.73 -16.17
N ASP A 230 -8.70 -6.65 -16.38
CA ASP A 230 -7.77 -7.75 -16.24
C ASP A 230 -7.00 -7.61 -14.91
N PRO A 231 -7.16 -8.54 -13.95
CA PRO A 231 -6.53 -8.45 -12.62
C PRO A 231 -5.00 -8.39 -12.66
N TRP A 232 -4.37 -9.04 -13.64
CA TRP A 232 -2.92 -9.06 -13.81
C TRP A 232 -2.37 -7.75 -14.39
N ALA A 233 -3.15 -7.05 -15.22
CA ALA A 233 -2.76 -5.74 -15.79
C ALA A 233 -2.72 -4.61 -14.76
N VAL A 234 -3.24 -4.84 -13.55
CA VAL A 234 -3.14 -3.90 -12.42
C VAL A 234 -1.69 -3.54 -12.11
N ALA A 235 -0.74 -4.47 -12.24
CA ALA A 235 0.68 -4.17 -12.03
C ALA A 235 1.13 -2.99 -12.90
N ALA A 236 0.76 -2.98 -14.18
CA ALA A 236 1.04 -1.89 -15.10
C ALA A 236 0.32 -0.58 -14.72
N CYS A 237 -0.93 -0.64 -14.27
CA CYS A 237 -1.67 0.55 -13.81
C CYS A 237 -1.04 1.21 -12.58
N LEU A 238 -0.49 0.40 -11.68
CA LEU A 238 0.16 0.84 -10.46
C LEU A 238 1.65 1.16 -10.64
N GLN A 239 2.22 0.72 -11.76
CA GLN A 239 3.65 0.73 -12.07
C GLN A 239 4.53 0.04 -11.03
N ILE A 240 3.98 -0.90 -10.25
CA ILE A 240 4.66 -1.57 -9.13
C ILE A 240 5.87 -2.38 -9.60
N GLY A 241 6.96 -2.45 -8.82
CA GLY A 241 8.16 -3.24 -9.10
C GLY A 241 9.47 -2.47 -9.34
N GLY A 242 10.61 -3.18 -9.30
CA GLY A 242 11.92 -2.65 -9.69
C GLY A 242 12.75 -1.99 -8.59
N TRP A 243 12.48 -2.27 -7.32
CA TRP A 243 13.32 -1.93 -6.17
C TRP A 243 13.71 -3.18 -5.40
N ASN A 244 14.78 -3.11 -4.61
CA ASN A 244 15.32 -4.26 -3.88
C ASN A 244 15.46 -5.47 -4.83
N ASP A 245 14.89 -6.61 -4.46
CA ASP A 245 14.76 -7.78 -5.32
C ASP A 245 13.31 -7.98 -5.84
N CYS A 246 12.50 -6.91 -5.76
CA CYS A 246 11.15 -6.86 -6.31
C CYS A 246 11.20 -6.84 -7.84
N PRO A 247 10.56 -7.80 -8.54
CA PRO A 247 10.58 -7.88 -9.99
C PRO A 247 10.15 -6.57 -10.65
N ALA A 248 10.66 -6.29 -11.85
CA ALA A 248 10.19 -5.15 -12.63
C ALA A 248 8.70 -5.31 -13.01
N THR A 249 8.02 -4.19 -13.25
CA THR A 249 6.58 -4.17 -13.58
C THR A 249 6.16 -5.13 -14.70
N PRO A 250 6.87 -5.24 -15.84
CA PRO A 250 6.51 -6.20 -16.87
C PRO A 250 6.55 -7.66 -16.39
N ALA A 251 7.50 -8.01 -15.52
CA ALA A 251 7.59 -9.34 -14.94
C ALA A 251 6.42 -9.62 -13.99
N HIS A 252 5.99 -8.64 -13.18
CA HIS A 252 4.76 -8.75 -12.40
C HIS A 252 3.55 -9.05 -13.29
N VAL A 253 3.36 -8.29 -14.38
CA VAL A 253 2.26 -8.49 -15.33
C VAL A 253 2.26 -9.92 -15.87
N ALA A 254 3.42 -10.43 -16.34
CA ALA A 254 3.55 -11.77 -16.91
C ALA A 254 3.28 -12.89 -15.87
N LEU A 255 3.86 -12.77 -14.68
CA LEU A 255 3.68 -13.75 -13.60
C LEU A 255 2.26 -13.76 -13.07
N TRP A 256 1.65 -12.57 -12.87
CA TRP A 256 0.28 -12.47 -12.37
C TRP A 256 -0.71 -13.00 -13.39
N HIS A 257 -0.46 -12.82 -14.69
CA HIS A 257 -1.26 -13.43 -15.76
C HIS A 257 -1.22 -14.96 -15.67
N SER A 258 0.00 -15.53 -15.59
CA SER A 258 0.20 -16.98 -15.42
C SER A 258 -0.47 -17.53 -14.16
N TRP A 259 -0.44 -16.80 -13.04
CA TRP A 259 -1.11 -17.21 -11.80
C TRP A 259 -2.63 -17.02 -11.84
N GLU A 260 -3.15 -16.03 -12.56
CA GLU A 260 -4.59 -15.91 -12.78
C GLU A 260 -5.11 -17.10 -13.58
N GLU A 261 -4.43 -17.49 -14.65
CA GLU A 261 -4.81 -18.64 -15.48
C GLU A 261 -4.80 -19.94 -14.67
N ARG A 262 -3.71 -20.21 -13.94
CA ARG A 262 -3.54 -21.46 -13.18
C ARG A 262 -4.40 -21.48 -11.91
N PHE A 263 -4.29 -20.45 -11.08
CA PHE A 263 -4.82 -20.46 -9.72
C PHE A 263 -5.98 -19.48 -9.50
N GLY A 264 -6.34 -18.67 -10.50
CA GLY A 264 -7.33 -17.61 -10.32
C GLY A 264 -6.87 -16.55 -9.33
N ALA A 265 -5.57 -16.32 -9.23
CA ALA A 265 -4.99 -15.31 -8.36
C ALA A 265 -5.38 -13.91 -8.86
N ARG A 266 -5.96 -13.10 -7.97
CA ARG A 266 -6.35 -11.71 -8.25
C ARG A 266 -5.81 -10.80 -7.17
N ILE A 267 -5.06 -9.79 -7.58
CA ILE A 267 -4.53 -8.76 -6.68
C ILE A 267 -5.65 -8.12 -5.86
N ALA A 268 -5.44 -8.04 -4.56
CA ALA A 268 -6.38 -7.49 -3.59
C ALA A 268 -5.78 -6.29 -2.86
N CYS A 269 -4.48 -6.33 -2.59
CA CYS A 269 -3.74 -5.27 -1.92
C CYS A 269 -2.38 -5.06 -2.59
N ALA A 270 -1.96 -3.81 -2.69
CA ALA A 270 -0.64 -3.41 -3.14
C ALA A 270 -0.24 -2.14 -2.38
N THR A 271 0.76 -2.22 -1.51
CA THR A 271 1.32 -1.10 -0.73
C THR A 271 2.75 -0.83 -1.21
N GLY A 272 3.48 0.09 -0.57
CA GLY A 272 4.86 0.44 -0.95
C GLY A 272 5.84 -0.74 -0.96
N SER A 273 5.59 -1.78 -0.15
CA SER A 273 6.47 -2.94 -0.06
C SER A 273 5.76 -4.28 -0.06
N THR A 274 4.41 -4.33 -0.09
CA THR A 274 3.64 -5.57 0.06
C THR A 274 2.61 -5.71 -1.05
N VAL A 275 2.43 -6.93 -1.58
CA VAL A 275 1.29 -7.28 -2.44
C VAL A 275 0.57 -8.51 -1.90
N GLU A 276 -0.76 -8.50 -2.01
CA GLU A 276 -1.60 -9.61 -1.57
C GLU A 276 -2.64 -10.00 -2.63
N PHE A 277 -2.90 -11.29 -2.75
CA PHE A 277 -3.83 -11.87 -3.72
C PHE A 277 -4.96 -12.60 -3.03
N THR A 278 -6.15 -12.56 -3.62
CA THR A 278 -7.20 -13.57 -3.40
C THR A 278 -7.09 -14.66 -4.46
N VAL A 279 -7.25 -15.92 -4.08
CA VAL A 279 -6.95 -17.09 -4.93
C VAL A 279 -8.17 -18.01 -5.01
N ASP A 280 -8.69 -18.22 -6.22
CA ASP A 280 -9.90 -19.04 -6.42
C ASP A 280 -9.62 -20.54 -6.43
N ARG A 281 -8.46 -20.94 -6.97
CA ARG A 281 -8.05 -22.34 -7.18
C ARG A 281 -6.68 -22.56 -6.53
N PRO A 282 -6.57 -22.52 -5.18
CA PRO A 282 -5.31 -22.78 -4.52
C PRO A 282 -4.86 -24.23 -4.74
N PRO A 283 -3.55 -24.52 -4.62
CA PRO A 283 -3.03 -25.88 -4.78
C PRO A 283 -3.70 -26.82 -3.77
N ARG A 284 -4.07 -28.01 -4.25
CA ARG A 284 -4.82 -29.01 -3.44
C ARG A 284 -3.99 -30.24 -3.08
N VAL A 285 -2.77 -30.33 -3.61
CA VAL A 285 -1.82 -31.41 -3.34
C VAL A 285 -0.44 -30.85 -3.03
N ARG A 286 0.34 -31.59 -2.24
CA ARG A 286 1.62 -31.13 -1.68
C ARG A 286 2.65 -30.85 -2.76
N GLU A 287 2.68 -31.68 -3.79
CA GLU A 287 3.59 -31.57 -4.93
C GLU A 287 3.35 -30.26 -5.70
N GLU A 288 2.08 -29.91 -5.92
CA GLU A 288 1.70 -28.64 -6.57
C GLU A 288 2.06 -27.45 -5.67
N ALA A 289 1.80 -27.55 -4.37
CA ALA A 289 2.15 -26.51 -3.41
C ALA A 289 3.66 -26.29 -3.29
N LEU A 290 4.49 -27.33 -3.41
CA LEU A 290 5.95 -27.23 -3.42
C LEU A 290 6.47 -26.53 -4.68
N ARG A 291 5.93 -26.87 -5.85
CA ARG A 291 6.29 -26.19 -7.11
C ARG A 291 5.92 -24.72 -7.04
N LEU A 292 4.73 -24.41 -6.54
CA LEU A 292 4.30 -23.02 -6.34
C LEU A 292 5.15 -22.29 -5.29
N ALA A 293 5.54 -22.95 -4.19
CA ALA A 293 6.44 -22.36 -3.20
C ALA A 293 7.79 -21.99 -3.81
N ARG A 294 8.32 -22.82 -4.71
CA ARG A 294 9.53 -22.50 -5.46
C ARG A 294 9.34 -21.29 -6.37
N GLU A 295 8.23 -21.22 -7.11
CA GLU A 295 7.90 -20.01 -7.90
C GLU A 295 7.80 -18.76 -7.02
N HIS A 296 7.14 -18.85 -5.87
CA HIS A 296 6.98 -17.75 -4.92
C HIS A 296 8.32 -17.27 -4.33
N PHE A 297 9.22 -18.21 -4.02
CA PHE A 297 10.58 -17.88 -3.59
C PHE A 297 11.36 -17.13 -4.69
N LEU A 298 11.35 -17.64 -5.93
CA LEU A 298 12.07 -17.00 -7.04
C LEU A 298 11.51 -15.62 -7.41
N TYR A 299 10.24 -15.39 -7.11
CA TYR A 299 9.57 -14.10 -7.25
C TYR A 299 9.83 -13.14 -6.08
N CYS A 300 10.06 -13.68 -4.88
CA CYS A 300 10.18 -12.94 -3.63
C CYS A 300 10.96 -13.81 -2.62
N PRO A 301 12.30 -13.74 -2.63
CA PRO A 301 13.12 -14.60 -1.76
C PRO A 301 12.86 -14.39 -0.27
N ASP A 302 12.45 -13.18 0.11
CA ASP A 302 12.05 -12.81 1.47
C ASP A 302 10.94 -13.70 2.06
N GLN A 303 10.15 -14.38 1.21
CA GLN A 303 9.23 -15.43 1.67
C GLN A 303 9.93 -16.49 2.53
N ILE A 304 11.17 -16.84 2.19
CA ILE A 304 11.97 -17.82 2.92
C ILE A 304 12.94 -17.10 3.84
N ASP A 305 13.74 -16.17 3.32
CA ASP A 305 14.87 -15.59 4.03
C ASP A 305 14.47 -14.81 5.28
N GLN A 306 13.32 -14.14 5.21
CA GLN A 306 12.78 -13.32 6.31
C GLN A 306 11.42 -13.83 6.82
N GLY A 307 10.89 -14.87 6.19
CA GLY A 307 9.53 -15.35 6.38
C GLY A 307 9.44 -16.75 6.97
N TYR A 308 9.01 -17.69 6.14
CA TYR A 308 8.73 -19.08 6.51
C TYR A 308 9.98 -19.88 6.86
N GLY A 309 11.18 -19.42 6.46
CA GLY A 309 12.46 -20.06 6.75
C GLY A 309 12.77 -21.30 5.93
N THR A 310 11.77 -22.00 5.39
CA THR A 310 11.98 -23.17 4.50
C THR A 310 10.89 -23.29 3.41
N PHE A 311 11.22 -23.97 2.32
CA PHE A 311 10.30 -24.25 1.22
C PHE A 311 9.09 -25.08 1.65
N GLU A 312 9.28 -26.07 2.54
CA GLU A 312 8.21 -26.95 3.00
C GLU A 312 7.20 -26.19 3.84
N ARG A 313 7.66 -25.22 4.65
CA ARG A 313 6.79 -24.34 5.42
C ARG A 313 6.03 -23.38 4.53
N LEU A 314 6.68 -22.77 3.54
CA LEU A 314 5.99 -21.96 2.55
C LEU A 314 4.94 -22.78 1.79
N ALA A 315 5.31 -23.96 1.28
CA ALA A 315 4.39 -24.85 0.56
C ALA A 315 3.21 -25.29 1.41
N ALA A 316 3.43 -25.65 2.68
CA ALA A 316 2.34 -26.01 3.57
C ALA A 316 1.42 -24.81 3.89
N ALA A 317 1.95 -23.58 3.93
CA ALA A 317 1.15 -22.37 4.08
C ALA A 317 0.36 -21.98 2.82
N LEU A 318 0.78 -22.45 1.64
CA LEU A 318 0.10 -22.24 0.35
C LEU A 318 -0.97 -23.31 0.06
N LEU A 319 -0.83 -24.51 0.61
CA LEU A 319 -1.78 -25.60 0.44
C LEU A 319 -3.17 -25.16 0.93
N ASP A 320 -4.17 -25.25 0.05
CA ASP A 320 -5.56 -24.81 0.30
C ASP A 320 -5.73 -23.31 0.64
N ALA A 321 -4.68 -22.49 0.52
CA ALA A 321 -4.70 -21.10 0.98
C ALA A 321 -5.44 -20.17 0.02
N PRO A 322 -6.55 -19.52 0.43
CA PRO A 322 -7.30 -18.59 -0.43
C PRO A 322 -6.61 -17.23 -0.62
N VAL A 323 -5.46 -17.00 0.03
CA VAL A 323 -4.72 -15.74 0.01
C VAL A 323 -3.23 -15.99 -0.12
N TRP A 324 -2.55 -15.15 -0.91
CA TRP A 324 -1.08 -15.07 -0.94
C TRP A 324 -0.63 -13.67 -0.53
N ARG A 325 0.56 -13.57 0.07
CA ARG A 325 1.18 -12.30 0.48
C ARG A 325 2.67 -12.34 0.12
N PHE A 326 3.16 -11.26 -0.46
CA PHE A 326 4.56 -11.01 -0.74
C PHE A 326 5.00 -9.68 -0.13
N TRP A 327 6.23 -9.59 0.35
CA TRP A 327 6.84 -8.35 0.78
C TRP A 327 8.31 -8.31 0.35
N TRP A 328 8.83 -7.11 0.13
CA TRP A 328 10.25 -6.89 -0.19
C TRP A 328 10.80 -5.80 0.72
N ASP A 329 11.94 -6.05 1.37
CA ASP A 329 12.69 -5.09 2.21
C ASP A 329 14.07 -4.73 1.61
#